data_AF-A0A2K4WTP8-F1
#
_entry.id   AF-A0A2K4WTP8-F1
#
_cell.length_a   1.000
_cell.length_b   1.000
_cell.length_c   1.000
_cell.angle_alpha   90.00
_cell.angle_beta   90.00
_cell.angle_gamma   90.00
#
_symmetry.space_group_name_H-M   'P 1'
#
loop_
_entity.id
_entity.type
_entity.pdbx_description
1 polymer ?
#
loop_
_entity_poly.entity_id
_entity_poly.type
_entity_poly.pdbx_seq_one_letter_code
_entity_poly.pdbx_strand_id
1 'polypeptide(L)' 'MRRTLVSLCVIQAISQAAWADQVTAGQPSVELQNIDIQGAANAETAQGPVEGYRATRSASATRTDTSLH' A
#
# COMPACT_ATOMS: atom_id res chain seq x y z
N MET A 1 -3.47 47.58 -24.63
CA MET A 1 -3.24 47.06 -23.27
C MET A 1 -4.48 47.07 -22.35
N ARG A 2 -5.58 47.76 -22.68
CA ARG A 2 -6.84 47.68 -21.89
C ARG A 2 -7.54 46.30 -21.97
N ARG A 3 -7.42 45.60 -23.11
CA ARG A 3 -8.08 44.30 -23.33
C ARG A 3 -7.41 43.13 -22.56
N THR A 4 -6.10 43.19 -22.35
CA THR A 4 -5.36 42.19 -21.56
C THR A 4 -5.69 42.26 -20.08
N LEU A 5 -5.92 43.47 -19.56
CA LEU A 5 -6.32 43.67 -18.15
C LEU A 5 -7.71 43.07 -17.86
N VAL A 6 -8.68 43.21 -18.78
CA VAL A 6 -10.01 42.61 -18.62
C VAL A 6 -9.93 41.08 -18.57
N SER A 7 -9.10 40.47 -19.42
CA SER A 7 -8.91 39.01 -19.43
C SER A 7 -8.31 38.49 -18.12
N LEU A 8 -7.39 39.24 -17.51
CA LEU A 8 -6.74 38.85 -16.25
C LEU A 8 -7.72 38.89 -15.08
N CYS A 9 -8.60 39.90 -15.04
CA CYS A 9 -9.62 40.03 -13.99
C CYS A 9 -10.66 38.89 -14.03
N VAL A 10 -11.05 38.41 -15.22
CA VAL A 10 -11.99 37.29 -15.36
C VAL A 10 -11.38 35.98 -14.83
N ILE A 11 -10.10 35.73 -15.09
CA ILE A 11 -9.40 34.53 -14.58
C ILE A 11 -9.30 34.58 -13.05
N GLN A 12 -9.01 35.75 -12.47
CA GLN A 12 -8.90 35.89 -11.02
C GLN A 12 -10.23 35.70 -10.28
N ALA A 13 -11.35 36.09 -10.89
CA ALA A 13 -12.68 35.94 -10.29
C ALA A 13 -13.12 34.46 -10.17
N ILE A 14 -12.68 33.60 -11.09
CA ILE A 14 -13.08 32.18 -11.14
C ILE A 14 -12.21 31.32 -10.21
N SER A 15 -10.97 31.75 -9.92
CA SER A 15 -10.01 31.01 -9.08
C SER A 15 -10.46 30.81 -7.63
N GLN A 16 -11.37 31.63 -7.12
CA GLN A 16 -11.89 31.49 -5.75
C GLN A 16 -12.70 30.20 -5.54
N ALA A 17 -13.20 29.57 -6.61
CA ALA A 17 -13.92 28.30 -6.54
C ALA A 17 -13.00 27.07 -6.74
N ALA A 18 -11.70 27.27 -7.01
CA ALA A 18 -10.75 26.19 -7.28
C ALA A 18 -9.92 25.77 -6.05
N TRP A 19 -10.18 26.36 -4.89
CA TRP A 19 -9.51 25.97 -3.65
C TRP A 19 -10.02 24.60 -3.21
N ALA A 20 -9.09 23.66 -3.02
CA ALA A 20 -9.41 22.39 -2.39
C ALA A 20 -10.02 22.65 -1.00
N ASP A 21 -11.05 21.88 -0.67
CA ASP A 21 -11.69 21.97 0.63
C ASP A 21 -10.63 21.75 1.72
N GLN A 22 -10.54 22.70 2.65
CA GLN A 22 -9.57 22.62 3.73
C GLN A 22 -10.02 21.46 4.63
N VAL A 23 -9.10 20.54 4.94
CA VAL A 23 -9.38 19.50 5.94
C VAL A 23 -9.76 20.21 7.23
N THR A 24 -11.05 20.21 7.55
CA THR A 24 -11.57 20.89 8.73
C THR A 24 -11.13 20.08 9.94
N ALA A 25 -10.31 20.67 10.80
CA ALA A 25 -9.96 20.08 12.08
C ALA A 25 -11.26 19.83 12.87
N GLY A 26 -11.69 18.56 12.94
CA GLY A 26 -12.95 18.16 13.57
C GLY A 26 -13.91 17.37 12.69
N GLN A 27 -13.64 17.18 11.40
CA GLN A 27 -14.34 16.13 10.64
C GLN A 27 -13.87 14.75 11.14
N PRO A 28 -14.80 13.80 11.37
CA PRO A 28 -14.42 12.45 11.77
C PRO A 28 -13.59 11.83 10.63
N SER A 29 -12.31 11.59 10.89
CA SER A 29 -11.47 10.80 10.00
C SER A 29 -12.03 9.38 9.97
N VAL A 30 -12.41 8.90 8.79
CA VAL A 30 -12.72 7.49 8.60
C VAL A 30 -11.39 6.75 8.59
N GLU A 31 -10.98 6.27 9.76
CA GLU A 31 -9.84 5.36 9.89
C GLU A 31 -10.29 3.95 9.49
N LEU A 32 -9.52 3.33 8.59
CA LEU A 32 -9.73 1.93 8.26
C LEU A 32 -9.35 1.06 9.46
N GLN A 33 -10.13 0.01 9.69
CA GLN A 33 -9.80 -0.96 10.73
C GLN A 33 -8.48 -1.64 10.40
N ASN A 34 -7.63 -1.84 11.41
CA ASN A 34 -6.40 -2.59 11.26
C ASN A 34 -6.76 -4.06 10.94
N ILE A 35 -6.12 -4.62 9.91
CA ILE A 35 -6.26 -6.02 9.54
C ILE A 35 -4.93 -6.69 9.82
N ASP A 36 -4.93 -7.65 10.73
CA ASP A 36 -3.79 -8.50 11.00
C ASP A 36 -3.80 -9.70 10.05
N ILE A 37 -2.75 -9.85 9.25
CA ILE A 37 -2.59 -10.97 8.33
C ILE A 37 -1.70 -12.00 9.02
N GLN A 38 -2.34 -12.99 9.62
CA GLN A 38 -1.65 -14.18 10.13
C GLN A 38 -1.26 -15.07 8.94
N GLY A 39 -0.15 -14.74 8.29
CA GLY A 39 0.45 -15.59 7.27
C GLY A 39 0.84 -16.93 7.88
N ALA A 40 0.71 -18.02 7.12
CA ALA A 40 1.22 -19.34 7.50
C ALA A 40 2.76 -19.38 7.46
N ALA A 41 3.41 -18.48 8.21
CA ALA A 41 4.87 -18.36 8.32
C ALA A 41 5.51 -19.64 8.89
N ASN A 42 4.70 -20.55 9.43
CA ASN A 42 5.13 -21.81 10.03
C ASN A 42 5.20 -22.96 9.03
N ALA A 43 4.92 -22.73 7.74
CA ALA A 43 5.13 -23.76 6.72
C ALA A 43 6.63 -23.91 6.43
N GLU A 44 7.17 -25.10 6.61
CA GLU A 44 8.56 -25.41 6.29
C GLU A 44 8.84 -25.16 4.79
N THR A 45 9.98 -24.55 4.50
CA THR A 45 10.46 -24.31 3.13
C THR A 45 11.84 -24.93 2.97
N ALA A 46 12.21 -25.33 1.75
CA ALA A 46 13.50 -25.95 1.48
C ALA A 46 14.74 -25.08 1.82
N GLN A 47 14.56 -23.78 2.04
CA GLN A 47 15.62 -22.82 2.37
C GLN A 47 15.49 -22.22 3.78
N GLY A 48 14.36 -22.45 4.44
CA GLY A 48 14.07 -21.90 5.76
C GLY A 48 14.65 -22.75 6.90
N PRO A 49 14.58 -22.24 8.14
CA PRO A 49 14.88 -23.03 9.32
C PRO A 49 13.91 -24.23 9.43
N VAL A 50 14.42 -25.33 9.97
CA VAL A 50 13.64 -26.55 10.23
C VAL A 50 13.40 -26.64 11.73
N GLU A 51 12.15 -26.86 12.11
CA GLU A 51 11.78 -27.16 13.49
C GLU A 51 12.05 -28.64 13.80
N GLY A 52 12.95 -28.92 14.75
CA GLY A 52 13.35 -30.26 15.14
C GLY A 52 14.52 -30.84 14.32
N TYR A 53 14.60 -32.17 14.23
CA TYR A 53 15.76 -32.89 13.66
C TYR A 53 15.51 -33.47 12.26
N ARG A 54 14.32 -33.31 11.69
CA ARG A 54 13.94 -33.89 10.39
C ARG A 54 13.30 -32.83 9.51
N ALA A 55 13.93 -32.55 8.37
CA ALA A 55 13.34 -31.74 7.31
C ALA A 55 12.23 -32.54 6.59
N THR A 56 11.16 -31.85 6.19
CA THR A 56 10.06 -32.40 5.39
C THR A 56 10.10 -31.94 3.93
N ARG A 57 10.91 -30.95 3.58
CA ARG A 57 11.04 -30.43 2.21
C ARG A 57 12.49 -30.14 1.85
N SER A 58 12.83 -30.30 0.57
CA SER A 58 14.17 -29.97 0.06
C SER A 58 14.13 -29.58 -1.41
N ALA A 59 15.09 -28.74 -1.79
CA ALA A 59 15.38 -28.40 -3.19
C ALA A 59 16.69 -29.00 -3.68
N SER A 60 17.45 -29.71 -2.84
CA SER A 60 18.76 -30.25 -3.25
C SER A 60 18.64 -31.34 -4.32
N ALA A 61 17.62 -32.21 -4.20
CA ALA A 61 17.42 -33.33 -5.12
C ALA A 61 16.84 -32.90 -6.48
N THR A 62 15.85 -32.00 -6.48
CA THR A 62 15.05 -31.64 -7.67
C THR A 62 15.31 -30.23 -8.17
N ARG A 63 16.14 -29.45 -7.46
CA ARG A 63 16.30 -28.00 -7.66
C ARG A 63 15.02 -27.19 -7.44
N THR A 64 13.97 -27.78 -6.88
CA THR A 64 12.69 -27.15 -6.60
C THR A 64 12.21 -27.51 -5.21
N ASP A 65 11.47 -26.63 -4.54
CA ASP A 65 10.96 -26.86 -3.20
C ASP A 65 9.91 -27.99 -3.17
N THR A 66 10.34 -29.22 -2.85
CA THR A 66 9.55 -30.45 -2.96
C THR A 66 9.51 -31.21 -1.62
N SER A 67 8.40 -31.88 -1.34
CA SER A 67 8.27 -32.76 -0.16
C SER A 67 9.24 -33.94 -0.21
N LEU A 68 9.84 -34.24 0.94
CA LEU A 68 10.61 -35.45 1.19
C LEU A 68 9.66 -36.55 1.69
N HIS A 69 9.60 -37.66 0.95
CA HIS A 69 8.83 -38.86 1.31
C HIS A 69 9.71 -39.85 2.06
#